data_AF-A0A357ZJ57-F1
#
_entry.id   AF-A0A357ZJ57-F1
#
_cell.length_a   1.000
_cell.length_b   1.000
_cell.length_c   1.000
_cell.angle_alpha   90.00
_cell.angle_beta   90.00
_cell.angle_gamma   90.00
#
_symmetry.space_group_name_H-M   'P 1'
#
loop_
_entity.id
_entity.type
_entity.pdbx_description
1 polymer ?
#
loop_
_entity_poly.entity_id
_entity_poly.type
_entity_poly.pdbx_seq_one_letter_code
_entity_poly.pdbx_strand_id
1 'polypeptide(L)'
;MDKTRLLALLQALADGQLPPAEAFSQLRDFPAGLGGDFVLDTQRRLRTGLPEVIYGAGKSAEQIIELARRLLSAGEQILATRVDETKAAKALVAIPELTYDATARLLYAHPTPVDERRGLVAVACAG
;
A
#
# COMPACT_ATOMS: atom_id res chain seq x y z
N MET A 1 4.40 -7.84 -0.83
CA MET A 1 4.15 -9.31 -0.96
C MET A 1 3.24 -9.71 0.18
N ASP A 2 2.10 -10.35 -0.12
CA ASP A 2 1.16 -10.80 0.90
C ASP A 2 1.49 -12.20 1.46
N LYS A 3 0.73 -12.64 2.48
CA LYS A 3 0.91 -13.92 3.15
C LYS A 3 0.78 -15.12 2.20
N THR A 4 -0.22 -15.08 1.32
CA THR A 4 -0.51 -16.18 0.39
C THR A 4 0.66 -16.38 -0.57
N ARG A 5 1.17 -15.29 -1.13
CA ARG A 5 2.31 -15.32 -2.04
C ARG A 5 3.61 -15.75 -1.34
N LEU A 6 3.83 -15.31 -0.10
CA LEU A 6 4.99 -15.76 0.68
C LEU A 6 4.94 -17.26 0.97
N LEU A 7 3.78 -17.79 1.37
CA LEU A 7 3.64 -19.23 1.61
C LEU A 7 3.86 -20.05 0.33
N ALA A 8 3.36 -19.57 -0.81
CA ALA A 8 3.61 -20.22 -2.10
C ALA A 8 5.09 -20.23 -2.47
N LEU A 9 5.82 -19.13 -2.24
CA LEU A 9 7.26 -19.05 -2.46
C LEU A 9 8.04 -20.04 -1.59
N LEU A 10 7.71 -20.09 -0.30
CA LEU A 10 8.36 -21.00 0.65
C LEU A 10 8.06 -22.46 0.35
N GLN A 11 6.84 -22.77 -0.09
CA GLN A 11 6.46 -24.11 -0.52
C GLN A 11 7.24 -24.55 -1.76
N ALA A 12 7.34 -23.70 -2.79
CA ALA A 12 8.13 -23.99 -3.99
C ALA A 12 9.63 -24.22 -3.69
N LEU A 13 10.19 -23.48 -2.74
CA LEU A 13 11.55 -23.70 -2.24
C LEU A 13 11.68 -25.05 -1.52
N ALA A 14 10.73 -25.38 -0.64
CA ALA A 14 10.72 -26.64 0.11
C ALA A 14 10.58 -27.87 -0.79
N ASP A 15 9.79 -27.76 -1.86
CA ASP A 15 9.57 -28.82 -2.85
C ASP A 15 10.72 -28.94 -3.88
N GLY A 16 11.75 -28.10 -3.76
CA GLY A 16 12.89 -28.09 -4.68
C GLY A 16 12.59 -27.53 -6.08
N GLN A 17 11.43 -26.87 -6.24
CA GLN A 17 11.00 -26.25 -7.50
C GLN A 17 11.63 -24.87 -7.72
N LEU A 18 12.17 -24.26 -6.65
CA LEU A 18 12.80 -22.95 -6.69
C LEU A 18 14.17 -23.00 -6.01
N PRO A 19 15.27 -22.59 -6.68
CA PRO A 19 16.58 -22.50 -6.04
C PRO A 19 16.60 -21.46 -4.90
N PRO A 20 17.36 -21.69 -3.81
CA PRO A 20 17.47 -20.73 -2.72
C PRO A 20 17.90 -19.32 -3.15
N ALA A 21 18.80 -19.21 -4.12
CA ALA A 21 19.27 -17.92 -4.65
C ALA A 21 18.15 -17.14 -5.34
N GLU A 22 17.25 -17.83 -6.04
CA GLU A 22 16.12 -17.21 -6.72
C GLU A 22 15.04 -16.79 -5.72
N ALA A 23 14.74 -17.66 -4.74
CA ALA A 23 13.86 -17.32 -3.62
C ALA A 23 14.37 -16.09 -2.87
N PHE A 24 15.67 -16.03 -2.57
CA PHE A 24 16.29 -14.88 -1.91
C PHE A 24 16.18 -13.60 -2.75
N SER A 25 16.37 -13.69 -4.07
CA SER A 25 16.22 -12.52 -4.95
C SER A 25 14.79 -11.96 -4.93
N GLN A 26 13.78 -12.82 -4.80
CA GLN A 26 12.38 -12.38 -4.66
C GLN A 26 12.08 -11.78 -3.29
N LEU A 27 12.93 -12.05 -2.29
CA LEU A 27 12.87 -11.48 -0.94
C LEU A 27 13.81 -10.28 -0.75
N ARG A 28 14.49 -9.79 -1.80
CA ARG A 28 15.55 -8.78 -1.68
C ARG A 28 15.09 -7.48 -1.01
N ASP A 29 13.85 -7.08 -1.27
CA ASP A 29 13.24 -5.87 -0.70
C ASP A 29 12.42 -6.16 0.59
N PHE A 30 12.72 -7.27 1.27
CA PHE A 30 12.17 -7.62 2.57
C PHE A 30 12.96 -6.91 3.69
N PRO A 31 12.30 -6.31 4.71
CA PRO A 31 10.86 -6.23 4.94
C PRO A 31 10.18 -4.99 4.33
N ALA A 32 10.94 -4.04 3.79
CA ALA A 32 10.44 -2.78 3.27
C ALA A 32 11.21 -2.37 2.00
N GLY A 33 10.50 -1.80 1.03
CA GLY A 33 11.14 -1.22 -0.15
C GLY A 33 11.73 0.14 0.19
N LEU A 34 13.03 0.30 -0.04
CA LEU A 34 13.68 1.61 0.04
C LEU A 34 13.31 2.43 -1.20
N GLY A 35 13.02 3.71 -1.03
CA GLY A 35 13.24 4.63 -2.13
C GLY A 35 13.12 6.10 -1.80
N GLY A 36 14.10 6.83 -2.31
CA GLY A 36 14.27 8.25 -2.02
C GLY A 36 14.39 8.50 -0.51
N ASP A 37 13.78 9.60 -0.08
CA ASP A 37 13.83 10.11 1.30
C ASP A 37 12.83 9.43 2.26
N PHE A 38 12.18 8.33 1.85
CA PHE A 38 11.16 7.64 2.65
C PHE A 38 11.37 6.13 2.68
N VAL A 39 10.98 5.54 3.80
CA VAL A 39 10.86 4.08 3.94
C VAL A 39 9.40 3.71 3.73
N LEU A 40 9.13 2.87 2.74
CA LEU A 40 7.78 2.37 2.46
C LEU A 40 7.65 0.93 2.95
N ASP A 41 6.80 0.73 3.95
CA ASP A 41 6.57 -0.57 4.57
C ASP A 41 5.55 -1.40 3.76
N THR A 42 6.02 -1.97 2.65
CA THR A 42 5.20 -2.82 1.76
C THR A 42 4.77 -4.15 2.38
N GLN A 43 5.14 -4.42 3.64
CA GLN A 43 4.78 -5.63 4.39
C GLN A 43 3.98 -5.36 5.65
N ARG A 44 3.57 -4.11 5.88
CA ARG A 44 2.69 -3.78 7.00
C ARG A 44 1.46 -4.70 7.02
N ARG A 45 0.92 -5.04 5.85
CA ARG A 45 -0.23 -5.94 5.71
C ARG A 45 0.07 -7.36 6.17
N LEU A 46 1.25 -7.89 5.86
CA LEU A 46 1.68 -9.20 6.33
C LEU A 46 1.78 -9.25 7.86
N ARG A 47 2.30 -8.18 8.49
CA ARG A 47 2.54 -8.14 9.94
C ARG A 47 1.31 -7.74 10.77
N THR A 48 0.44 -6.88 10.23
CA THR A 48 -0.66 -6.24 10.99
C THR A 48 -2.04 -6.51 10.41
N GLY A 49 -2.14 -7.07 9.21
CA GLY A 49 -3.40 -7.24 8.47
C GLY A 49 -3.84 -5.99 7.69
N LEU A 50 -3.19 -4.84 7.88
CA LEU A 50 -3.53 -3.57 7.22
C LEU A 50 -2.39 -3.06 6.32
N PRO A 51 -2.71 -2.51 5.13
CA PRO A 51 -1.71 -1.90 4.27
C PRO A 51 -1.12 -0.63 4.89
N GLU A 52 0.02 -0.21 4.36
CA GLU A 52 0.66 1.04 4.76
C GLU A 52 -0.16 2.26 4.31
N VAL A 53 -0.21 3.29 5.16
CA VAL A 53 -0.98 4.52 4.92
C VAL A 53 0.00 5.66 4.68
N ILE A 54 -0.19 6.41 3.59
CA ILE A 54 0.62 7.59 3.28
C ILE A 54 0.17 8.74 4.18
N TYR A 55 1.05 9.18 5.08
CA TYR A 55 0.85 10.45 5.79
C TYR A 55 1.20 11.62 4.86
N GLY A 56 0.19 12.25 4.27
CA GLY A 56 0.35 13.28 3.23
C GLY A 56 0.70 14.67 3.76
N ALA A 57 0.44 14.95 5.04
CA ALA A 57 0.87 16.21 5.65
C ALA A 57 2.40 16.29 5.68
N GLY A 58 2.95 17.42 5.23
CA GLY A 58 4.39 17.64 5.09
C GLY A 58 5.04 17.03 3.84
N LYS A 59 4.30 16.25 3.02
CA LYS A 59 4.80 15.72 1.74
C LYS A 59 4.44 16.62 0.57
N SER A 60 5.30 16.64 -0.46
CA SER A 60 4.99 17.21 -1.77
C SER A 60 4.03 16.31 -2.54
N ALA A 61 3.40 16.84 -3.59
CA ALA A 61 2.52 16.04 -4.46
C ALA A 61 3.31 14.91 -5.15
N GLU A 62 4.54 15.21 -5.58
CA GLU A 62 5.43 14.30 -6.27
C GLU A 62 5.85 13.14 -5.36
N GLN A 63 6.11 13.42 -4.07
CA GLN A 63 6.36 12.38 -3.06
C GLN A 63 5.14 11.49 -2.83
N ILE A 64 3.93 12.08 -2.77
CA ILE A 64 2.68 11.31 -2.63
C ILE A 64 2.46 10.39 -3.84
N ILE A 65 2.68 10.91 -5.06
CA ILE A 65 2.55 10.16 -6.31
C ILE A 65 3.53 8.98 -6.34
N GLU A 66 4.80 9.22 -5.99
CA GLU A 66 5.82 8.16 -5.97
C GLU A 66 5.46 7.04 -4.98
N LEU A 67 5.04 7.40 -3.76
CA LEU A 67 4.59 6.41 -2.76
C LEU A 67 3.36 5.65 -3.22
N ALA A 68 2.37 6.33 -3.81
CA ALA A 68 1.16 5.71 -4.32
C ALA A 68 1.45 4.72 -5.45
N ARG A 69 2.33 5.07 -6.41
CA ARG A 69 2.73 4.16 -7.49
C ARG A 69 3.41 2.89 -6.97
N ARG A 70 4.28 3.01 -5.96
CA ARG A 70 4.97 1.87 -5.34
C ARG A 70 4.02 0.93 -4.61
N LEU A 71 3.04 1.49 -3.89
CA LEU A 71 2.01 0.69 -3.24
C LEU A 71 1.12 -0.01 -4.27
N LEU A 72 0.73 0.67 -5.35
CA LEU A 72 -0.05 0.07 -6.44
C LEU A 72 0.74 -1.05 -7.14
N SER A 73 2.02 -0.86 -7.44
CA SER A 73 2.85 -1.91 -8.06
C SER A 73 3.09 -3.11 -7.14
N ALA A 74 3.01 -2.90 -5.83
CA ALA A 74 3.01 -3.98 -4.83
C ALA A 74 1.65 -4.68 -4.68
N GLY A 75 0.60 -4.21 -5.37
CA GLY A 75 -0.77 -4.73 -5.28
C GLY A 75 -1.51 -4.31 -4.02
N GLU A 76 -1.05 -3.25 -3.32
CA GLU A 76 -1.65 -2.77 -2.09
C GLU A 76 -2.71 -1.70 -2.35
N GLN A 77 -3.66 -1.58 -1.42
CA GLN A 77 -4.63 -0.49 -1.43
C GLN A 77 -3.95 0.84 -1.11
N ILE A 78 -4.48 1.93 -1.67
CA ILE A 78 -3.95 3.27 -1.41
C ILE A 78 -4.87 3.99 -0.44
N LEU A 79 -4.26 4.55 0.61
CA LEU A 79 -4.86 5.55 1.47
C LEU A 79 -3.80 6.58 1.81
N ALA A 80 -4.00 7.82 1.39
CA ALA A 80 -3.19 8.96 1.79
C ALA A 80 -4.05 9.96 2.56
N THR A 81 -3.59 10.32 3.76
CA THR A 81 -4.35 11.17 4.69
C THR A 81 -3.83 12.60 4.71
N ARG A 82 -4.71 13.55 5.07
CA ARG A 82 -4.37 14.97 5.25
C ARG A 82 -3.83 15.63 3.98
N VAL A 83 -4.32 15.20 2.81
CA VAL A 83 -3.92 15.74 1.50
C VAL A 83 -4.78 16.96 1.17
N ASP A 84 -4.14 18.08 0.82
CA ASP A 84 -4.83 19.28 0.34
C ASP A 84 -5.22 19.17 -1.15
N GLU A 85 -6.16 20.02 -1.58
CA GLU A 85 -6.72 20.00 -2.94
C GLU A 85 -5.65 20.17 -4.02
N THR A 86 -4.65 21.03 -3.79
CA THR A 86 -3.58 21.28 -4.75
C THR A 86 -2.73 20.03 -5.00
N LYS A 87 -2.38 19.30 -3.94
CA LYS A 87 -1.67 18.01 -4.06
C LYS A 87 -2.56 16.94 -4.67
N ALA A 88 -3.83 16.90 -4.26
CA ALA A 88 -4.80 15.95 -4.78
C ALA A 88 -4.99 16.09 -6.29
N ALA A 89 -5.19 17.31 -6.79
CA ALA A 89 -5.35 17.58 -8.22
C ALA A 89 -4.17 17.04 -9.04
N LYS A 90 -2.93 17.28 -8.58
CA LYS A 90 -1.72 16.73 -9.22
C LYS A 90 -1.71 15.19 -9.19
N ALA A 91 -2.06 14.59 -8.06
CA ALA A 91 -2.06 13.14 -7.90
C ALA A 91 -3.11 12.45 -8.79
N LEU A 92 -4.31 13.03 -8.91
CA LEU A 92 -5.40 12.53 -9.76
C LEU A 92 -5.03 12.55 -11.25
N VAL A 93 -4.29 13.57 -11.70
CA VAL A 93 -3.77 13.63 -13.07
C VAL A 93 -2.73 12.54 -13.31
N ALA A 94 -1.86 12.27 -12.34
CA ALA A 94 -0.78 11.30 -12.47
C ALA A 94 -1.26 9.83 -12.35
N ILE A 95 -2.27 9.58 -11.52
CA ILE A 95 -2.78 8.25 -11.17
C ILE A 95 -4.32 8.29 -11.25
N PRO A 96 -4.91 8.02 -12.43
CA PRO A 96 -6.35 8.11 -12.65
C PRO A 96 -7.21 7.16 -11.79
N GLU A 97 -6.60 6.13 -11.20
CA GLU A 97 -7.26 5.18 -10.29
C GLU A 97 -7.54 5.78 -8.90
N LEU A 98 -6.94 6.93 -8.57
CA LEU A 98 -7.17 7.61 -7.30
C LEU A 98 -8.52 8.32 -7.29
N THR A 99 -9.15 8.31 -6.12
CA THR A 99 -10.29 9.16 -5.77
C THR A 99 -9.88 10.11 -4.66
N TYR A 100 -10.36 11.36 -4.71
CA TYR A 100 -10.15 12.35 -3.66
C TYR A 100 -11.46 12.66 -2.92
N ASP A 101 -11.42 12.59 -1.59
CA ASP A 101 -12.47 13.11 -0.71
C ASP A 101 -11.98 14.42 -0.07
N ALA A 102 -12.60 15.54 -0.47
CA ALA A 102 -12.23 16.86 0.03
C ALA A 102 -12.57 17.06 1.51
N THR A 103 -13.66 16.47 2.00
CA THR A 103 -14.11 16.62 3.39
C THR A 103 -13.16 15.89 4.34
N ALA A 104 -12.83 14.65 4.01
CA ALA A 104 -11.92 13.82 4.80
C ALA A 104 -10.44 14.12 4.50
N ARG A 105 -10.15 14.87 3.42
CA ARG A 105 -8.80 15.17 2.91
C ARG A 105 -8.02 13.89 2.61
N LEU A 106 -8.66 12.97 1.90
CA LEU A 106 -8.14 11.63 1.59
C LEU A 106 -7.96 11.42 0.10
N LEU A 107 -6.81 10.87 -0.29
CA LEU A 107 -6.66 10.17 -1.59
C LEU A 107 -6.71 8.67 -1.35
N TYR A 108 -7.45 7.93 -2.16
CA TYR A 108 -7.54 6.47 -2.02
C TYR A 108 -7.78 5.76 -3.35
N ALA A 109 -7.39 4.49 -3.42
CA ALA A 109 -7.67 3.59 -4.54
C ALA A 109 -7.81 2.14 -4.05
N HIS A 110 -8.72 1.40 -4.70
CA HIS A 110 -9.00 -0.01 -4.40
C HIS A 110 -8.71 -0.87 -5.64
N PRO A 111 -7.45 -1.31 -5.83
CA PRO A 111 -7.09 -2.13 -7.00
C PRO A 111 -7.72 -3.53 -6.99
N THR A 112 -8.23 -3.98 -5.83
CA THR A 112 -8.98 -5.24 -5.72
C THR A 112 -10.38 -4.95 -5.18
N PRO A 113 -11.45 -5.51 -5.78
CA PRO A 113 -12.80 -5.45 -5.22
C PRO A 113 -12.78 -5.96 -3.78
N VAL A 114 -13.31 -5.17 -2.86
CA VAL A 114 -13.45 -5.60 -1.47
C VAL A 114 -14.67 -6.49 -1.41
N ASP A 115 -14.52 -7.70 -0.84
CA ASP A 115 -15.66 -8.56 -0.53
C ASP A 115 -16.68 -7.76 0.29
N GLU A 116 -17.90 -7.66 -0.23
CA GLU A 116 -18.90 -6.80 0.38
C GLU A 116 -19.32 -7.36 1.74
N ARG A 117 -18.83 -6.68 2.79
CA ARG A 117 -19.26 -6.69 4.20
C ARG A 117 -18.70 -7.82 5.06
N ARG A 118 -17.91 -7.43 6.06
CA ARG A 118 -17.59 -8.27 7.23
C ARG A 118 -18.14 -7.64 8.50
N GLY A 119 -19.35 -8.06 8.89
CA GLY A 119 -19.91 -7.81 10.23
C GLY A 119 -20.44 -6.40 10.52
N LEU A 120 -20.72 -6.14 11.79
CA LEU A 120 -21.19 -4.85 12.30
C LEU A 120 -20.00 -3.96 12.70
N VAL A 121 -20.02 -2.70 12.28
CA VAL A 121 -19.04 -1.68 12.70
C VAL A 121 -19.74 -0.70 13.63
N ALA A 122 -19.15 -0.43 14.80
CA ALA A 122 -19.59 0.62 15.71
C ALA A 122 -18.63 1.82 15.62
N VAL A 123 -19.18 3.02 15.50
CA VAL A 123 -18.44 4.28 15.60
C VAL A 123 -18.77 4.88 16.97
N ALA A 124 -17.76 5.01 17.83
CA ALA A 124 -17.90 5.62 19.15
C ALA A 124 -17.06 6.89 19.22
N CYS A 125 -17.70 8.01 19.58
CA CYS A 125 -17.07 9.34 19.68
C CYS A 125 -17.39 9.92 21.07
N ALA A 126 -16.45 10.64 21.68
CA ALA A 126 -16.63 11.26 23.01
C ALA A 126 -16.79 12.79 22.99
N GLY A 127 -16.97 13.39 21.81
CA GLY A 127 -16.95 14.84 21.61
C GLY A 127 -15.54 15.38 21.42
#